data_AF-A0A3N5GDP7-F1
#
_entry.id   AF-A0A3N5GDP7-F1
#
_cell.length_a   1.000
_cell.length_b   1.000
_cell.length_c   1.000
_cell.angle_alpha   90.00
_cell.angle_beta   90.00
_cell.angle_gamma   90.00
#
_symmetry.space_group_name_H-M   'P 1'
#
loop_
_entity.id
_entity.type
_entity.pdbx_description
1 polymer ?
#
loop_
_entity_poly.entity_id
_entity_poly.type
_entity_poly.pdbx_seq_one_letter_code
_entity_poly.pdbx_strand_id
1 'polypeptide(L)' 'MKKTGIINAPISTVIAHLEHSDMLTVADAGLPVPATTQRIDLALKPGVPGFLETLEVVLTEMFVEKAYVSEDI' A
#
# COMPACT_ATOMS: atom_id res chain seq x y z
N MET A 1 21.18 1.24 -4.90
CA MET A 1 19.87 1.65 -5.45
C MET A 1 19.15 0.41 -5.93
N LYS A 2 17.86 0.25 -5.61
CA LYS A 2 17.04 -0.88 -6.09
C LYS A 2 16.89 -0.75 -7.62
N LYS A 3 17.05 -1.85 -8.35
CA LYS A 3 17.02 -1.88 -9.82
C LYS A 3 15.68 -2.31 -10.41
N THR A 4 14.83 -2.94 -9.60
CA THR A 4 13.58 -3.57 -10.02
C THR A 4 12.52 -3.41 -8.94
N GLY A 5 11.25 -3.53 -9.34
CA GLY A 5 10.10 -3.52 -8.44
C GLY A 5 9.90 -2.17 -7.73
N ILE A 6 9.40 -2.19 -6.49
CA ILE A 6 8.96 -1.01 -5.76
C ILE A 6 10.16 -0.17 -5.33
N ILE A 7 10.31 1.05 -5.83
CA ILE A 7 11.45 1.91 -5.48
C ILE A 7 11.27 2.62 -4.15
N ASN A 8 10.02 2.82 -3.71
CA ASN A 8 9.73 3.43 -2.41
C ASN A 8 10.27 2.55 -1.27
N ALA A 9 11.25 3.08 -0.54
CA ALA A 9 11.94 2.33 0.50
C ALA A 9 11.01 1.90 1.65
N PRO A 10 10.17 2.79 2.23
CA PRO A 10 9.18 2.37 3.23
C PRO A 10 8.24 1.23 2.77
N ILE A 11 7.69 1.31 1.56
CA ILE A 11 6.81 0.24 1.04
C ILE A 11 7.59 -1.06 0.84
N SER A 12 8.79 -0.98 0.26
CA SER A 12 9.65 -2.16 0.09
C SER A 12 9.97 -2.82 1.43
N THR A 13 10.24 -2.02 2.46
CA THR A 13 10.50 -2.52 3.80
C THR A 13 9.27 -3.22 4.36
N VAL A 14 8.08 -2.63 4.27
CA VAL A 14 6.84 -3.26 4.77
C VAL A 14 6.60 -4.60 4.06
N ILE A 15 6.62 -4.62 2.72
CA ILE A 15 6.34 -5.84 1.95
C ILE A 15 7.36 -6.94 2.23
N ALA A 16 8.64 -6.60 2.39
CA ALA A 16 9.69 -7.57 2.71
C ALA A 16 9.55 -8.21 4.10
N HIS A 17 8.76 -7.60 5.00
CA HIS A 17 8.51 -8.12 6.36
C HIS A 17 7.13 -8.76 6.51
N LEU A 18 6.29 -8.79 5.47
CA LEU A 18 4.98 -9.44 5.55
C LEU A 18 5.15 -10.95 5.75
N GLU A 19 4.45 -11.49 6.73
CA GLU A 19 4.26 -12.91 6.95
C GLU A 19 2.88 -13.37 6.43
N HIS A 20 2.60 -14.67 6.55
CA HIS A 20 1.29 -15.19 6.18
C HIS A 20 0.19 -14.56 7.04
N SER A 21 -0.91 -14.15 6.40
CA SER A 21 -2.06 -13.43 6.99
C SER A 21 -1.83 -11.97 7.40
N ASP A 22 -0.64 -11.41 7.22
CA ASP A 22 -0.44 -9.97 7.42
C ASP A 22 -1.25 -9.16 6.41
N MET A 23 -1.69 -7.97 6.85
CA MET A 23 -2.56 -7.10 6.07
C MET A 23 -1.87 -5.77 5.74
N LEU A 24 -2.05 -5.33 4.50
CA LEU A 24 -1.65 -4.02 4.01
C LEU A 24 -2.88 -3.33 3.41
N THR A 25 -3.08 -2.06 3.77
CA THR A 25 -4.17 -1.24 3.24
C THR A 25 -3.60 -0.18 2.28
N VAL A 26 -4.08 -0.19 1.03
CA VAL A 26 -3.96 0.97 0.14
C VAL A 26 -5.22 1.79 0.32
N ALA A 27 -5.08 3.08 0.61
CA ALA A 27 -6.18 3.94 1.00
C ALA A 27 -6.24 5.21 0.15
N ASP A 28 -7.43 5.82 0.06
CA ASP A 28 -7.57 7.18 -0.44
C ASP A 28 -7.07 8.22 0.59
N ALA A 29 -7.10 9.50 0.20
CA ALA A 29 -6.59 10.59 1.02
C ALA A 29 -7.43 10.90 2.27
N GLY A 30 -8.63 10.34 2.39
CA GLY A 30 -9.60 10.62 3.46
C GLY A 30 -9.67 9.54 4.55
N LEU A 31 -9.12 8.35 4.33
CA LEU A 31 -9.23 7.25 5.29
C LEU A 31 -8.46 7.55 6.61
N PRO A 32 -9.11 7.48 7.78
CA PRO A 32 -8.42 7.64 9.06
C PRO A 32 -7.51 6.44 9.34
N VAL A 33 -6.29 6.71 9.82
CA VAL A 33 -5.30 5.66 10.18
C VAL A 33 -5.21 5.53 11.70
N PRO A 34 -5.41 4.34 12.29
CA PRO A 34 -5.22 4.12 13.72
C PRO A 34 -3.79 4.41 14.18
N ALA A 35 -3.62 4.93 15.40
CA ALA A 35 -2.29 5.27 15.95
C ALA A 35 -1.36 4.05 16.14
N THR A 36 -1.92 2.84 16.15
CA THR A 36 -1.19 1.57 16.25
C THR A 36 -0.65 1.07 14.92
N THR A 37 -1.01 1.71 13.80
CA THR A 37 -0.68 1.27 12.45
C THR A 37 0.32 2.24 11.82
N GLN A 38 1.37 1.71 11.19
CA GLN A 38 2.31 2.52 10.43
C GLN A 38 1.61 3.18 9.24
N ARG A 39 1.76 4.50 9.10
CA ARG A 39 1.31 5.27 7.93
C ARG A 39 2.47 5.57 6.99
N ILE A 40 2.31 5.23 5.71
CA ILE A 40 3.18 5.69 4.61
C ILE A 40 2.36 6.64 3.76
N ASP A 41 2.64 7.95 3.88
CA ASP A 41 1.94 8.96 3.10
C ASP A 41 2.63 9.17 1.75
N LEU A 42 1.91 8.89 0.67
CA LEU A 42 2.38 9.06 -0.71
C LEU A 42 1.71 10.25 -1.40
N ALA A 43 0.70 10.89 -0.79
CA ALA A 43 -0.11 11.89 -1.44
C ALA A 43 0.71 13.15 -1.72
N LEU A 44 0.91 13.46 -3.00
CA LEU A 44 1.63 14.65 -3.43
C LEU A 44 0.66 15.82 -3.70
N LYS A 45 -0.46 15.52 -4.34
CA LYS A 45 -1.57 16.43 -4.63
C LYS A 45 -2.85 15.60 -4.84
N PRO A 46 -4.04 16.22 -4.90
CA PRO A 46 -5.26 15.47 -5.18
C PRO A 46 -5.12 14.59 -6.43
N GLY A 47 -5.36 13.29 -6.26
CA GLY A 47 -5.28 12.28 -7.32
C GLY A 47 -3.87 11.83 -7.73
N VAL A 48 -2.81 12.25 -7.03
CA VAL A 48 -1.43 11.81 -7.33
C VAL A 48 -0.68 11.36 -6.07
N PRO A 49 -0.17 10.11 -6.04
CA PRO A 49 -0.36 9.05 -7.05
C PRO A 49 -1.81 8.57 -7.12
N GLY A 50 -2.17 7.90 -8.21
CA GLY A 50 -3.51 7.31 -8.35
C GLY A 50 -3.70 6.10 -7.43
N PHE A 51 -4.94 5.81 -7.01
CA PHE A 51 -5.24 4.63 -6.18
C PHE A 51 -4.86 3.33 -6.91
N LEU A 52 -5.34 3.14 -8.14
CA LEU A 52 -5.05 1.94 -8.94
C LEU A 52 -3.57 1.84 -9.29
N GLU A 53 -2.92 2.95 -9.63
CA GLU A 53 -1.47 3.00 -9.87
C GLU A 53 -0.68 2.53 -8.64
N THR A 54 -1.07 2.99 -7.45
CA THR A 54 -0.43 2.58 -6.18
C THR A 54 -0.67 1.10 -5.91
N LEU A 55 -1.90 0.62 -6.09
CA LEU A 55 -2.26 -0.78 -5.90
C LEU A 55 -1.50 -1.70 -6.86
N GLU A 56 -1.45 -1.38 -8.15
CA GLU A 56 -0.71 -2.15 -9.16
C GLU A 56 0.77 -2.30 -8.79
N VAL A 57 1.41 -1.21 -8.35
CA VAL A 57 2.81 -1.24 -7.89
C VAL A 57 2.98 -2.14 -6.67
N VAL A 58 2.09 -2.07 -5.67
CA VAL A 58 2.14 -2.95 -4.49
C VAL A 58 2.01 -4.42 -4.88
N LEU A 59 1.08 -4.74 -5.79
CA LEU A 59 0.83 -6.10 -6.26
C LEU A 59 1.98 -6.70 -7.08
N THR A 60 2.99 -5.91 -7.49
CA THR A 60 4.19 -6.46 -8.13
C THR A 60 5.09 -7.24 -7.18
N GLU A 61 5.03 -6.97 -5.88
CA GLU A 61 5.88 -7.61 -4.85
C GLU A 61 5.09 -8.28 -3.72
N MET A 62 3.81 -7.90 -3.51
CA MET A 62 2.95 -8.51 -2.50
C MET A 62 2.18 -9.71 -3.07
N PHE A 63 2.36 -10.89 -2.46
CA PHE A 63 1.53 -12.06 -2.75
C PHE A 63 0.22 -11.99 -1.95
N VAL A 64 -0.91 -11.89 -2.65
CA VAL A 64 -2.22 -11.66 -2.04
C VAL A 64 -3.09 -12.92 -2.14
N GLU A 65 -3.62 -13.37 -1.01
CA GLU A 65 -4.59 -14.48 -0.96
C GLU A 65 -6.04 -14.02 -0.82
N LYS A 66 -6.26 -12.81 -0.28
CA LYS A 66 -7.58 -12.25 -0.04
C LYS A 66 -7.54 -10.73 -0.06
N ALA A 67 -8.62 -10.12 -0.54
CA ALA A 67 -8.85 -8.68 -0.48
C ALA A 67 -10.15 -8.39 0.28
N TYR A 68 -10.18 -7.25 0.96
CA TYR A 68 -11.36 -6.71 1.63
C TYR A 68 -11.61 -5.32 1.08
N VAL A 69 -12.87 -5.01 0.87
CA VAL A 69 -13.33 -3.73 0.31
C VAL A 69 -14.61 -3.33 1.03
N SER A 70 -14.85 -2.02 1.17
CA SER A 70 -16.14 -1.54 1.67
C SER A 70 -17.25 -1.96 0.72
N GLU A 71 -18.45 -2.26 1.24
CA GLU A 71 -19.64 -2.48 0.42
C GLU A 71 -20.11 -1.21 -0.31
N ASP A 72 -19.66 -0.04 0.17
CA ASP A 72 -20.01 1.28 -0.37
C ASP A 72 -19.14 1.73 -1.57
N ILE A 73 -18.19 0.88 -2.01
CA ILE A 73 -17.29 1.19 -3.14
C ILE A 73 -17.99 1.07 -4.50
#